data_AF-A0A958J862-F1
#
_entry.id   AF-A0A958J862-F1
#
_cell.length_a   1.000
_cell.length_b   1.000
_cell.length_c   1.000
_cell.angle_alpha   90.00
_cell.angle_beta   90.00
_cell.angle_gamma   90.00
#
_symmetry.space_group_name_H-M   'P 1'
#
loop_
_entity.id
_entity.type
_entity.pdbx_description
1 polymer ?
#
loop_
_entity_poly.entity_id
_entity_poly.type
_entity_poly.pdbx_seq_one_letter_code
_entity_poly.pdbx_strand_id
1 'polypeptide(L)'
;QQRGVWAVKINPLNPNTIWAATTEGTYKSLDAGQSWSQVHNVVMGTDLVINPVDTNVVVTAYGNFGSSGYGIYRTADGGNSWVQASFGLPSQFNGKIQLHIYEADPTIVYASIGNGFGFNDGASWLCRSNNG
;
A
#
# COMPACT_ATOMS: atom_id res chain seq x y z
N GLN A 1 18.20 6.79 12.94
CA GLN A 1 17.32 7.20 11.82
C GLN A 1 15.88 6.99 12.26
N GLN A 2 15.06 8.03 12.23
CA GLN A 2 13.64 7.92 12.55
C GLN A 2 12.91 7.30 11.35
N ARG A 3 12.53 6.03 11.46
CA ARG A 3 11.65 5.38 10.48
C ARG A 3 10.26 5.96 10.69
N GLY A 4 9.72 6.66 9.70
CA GLY A 4 8.33 7.13 9.76
C GLY A 4 7.40 5.95 9.51
N VAL A 5 6.44 5.72 10.41
CA VAL A 5 5.34 4.77 10.18
C VAL A 5 4.12 5.57 9.77
N TRP A 6 3.58 5.29 8.58
CA TRP A 6 2.49 6.08 8.01
C TRP A 6 1.15 5.34 8.09
N ALA A 7 1.18 4.01 8.04
CA ALA A 7 -0.01 3.19 8.24
C ALA A 7 0.34 1.93 9.03
N VAL A 8 -0.58 1.51 9.91
CA VAL A 8 -0.58 0.21 10.56
C VAL A 8 -1.96 -0.40 10.35
N LYS A 9 -2.04 -1.65 9.91
CA LYS A 9 -3.29 -2.41 9.79
C LYS A 9 -3.15 -3.75 10.48
N ILE A 10 -4.12 -4.08 11.31
CA ILE A 10 -4.23 -5.39 11.98
C ILE A 10 -5.01 -6.31 11.05
N ASN A 11 -4.55 -7.54 10.88
CA ASN A 11 -5.27 -8.54 10.11
C ASN A 11 -6.64 -8.84 10.79
N PRO A 12 -7.77 -8.68 10.09
CA PRO A 12 -9.11 -8.83 10.68
C PRO A 12 -9.48 -10.26 11.04
N LEU A 13 -8.80 -11.27 10.47
CA LEU A 13 -9.02 -12.69 10.75
C LEU A 13 -7.99 -13.26 11.74
N ASN A 14 -6.87 -12.57 11.96
CA ASN A 14 -5.83 -12.98 12.90
C ASN A 14 -5.07 -11.75 13.47
N PRO A 15 -5.42 -11.26 14.66
CA PRO A 15 -4.84 -10.04 15.21
C PRO A 15 -3.35 -10.14 15.56
N ASN A 16 -2.76 -11.35 15.58
CA ASN A 16 -1.31 -11.50 15.72
C ASN A 16 -0.56 -11.06 14.47
N THR A 17 -1.21 -11.04 13.30
CA THR A 17 -0.61 -10.56 12.06
C THR A 17 -0.87 -9.07 11.89
N ILE A 18 0.19 -8.27 11.85
CA ILE A 18 0.09 -6.81 11.69
C ILE A 18 0.99 -6.37 10.54
N TRP A 19 0.51 -5.43 9.75
CA TRP A 19 1.24 -4.83 8.63
C TRP A 19 1.51 -3.35 8.91
N ALA A 20 2.70 -2.89 8.52
CA ALA A 20 3.08 -1.49 8.64
C ALA A 20 3.67 -0.97 7.32
N ALA A 21 3.15 0.17 6.84
CA ALA A 21 3.75 0.96 5.78
C ALA A 21 4.69 1.99 6.40
N THR A 22 5.95 1.98 6.00
CA THR A 22 6.99 2.85 6.58
C THR A 22 7.78 3.56 5.49
N THR A 23 8.55 4.57 5.90
CA THR A 23 9.48 5.26 5.00
C THR A 23 10.55 4.34 4.41
N GLU A 24 10.84 3.20 5.04
CA GLU A 24 11.85 2.22 4.59
C GLU A 24 11.23 0.99 3.89
N GLY A 25 9.90 0.93 3.79
CA GLY A 25 9.18 -0.16 3.14
C GLY A 25 8.09 -0.79 3.99
N THR A 26 7.62 -1.95 3.56
CA THR A 26 6.52 -2.65 4.22
C THR A 26 7.06 -3.70 5.17
N TYR A 27 6.58 -3.64 6.41
CA TYR A 27 6.91 -4.58 7.46
C TYR A 27 5.69 -5.39 7.86
N LYS A 28 5.94 -6.61 8.34
CA LYS A 28 4.93 -7.54 8.86
C LYS A 28 5.40 -8.08 10.21
N SER A 29 4.48 -8.14 11.16
CA SER A 29 4.60 -8.85 12.42
C SER A 29 3.69 -10.07 12.40
N LEU A 30 4.10 -11.15 13.06
CA LEU A 30 3.31 -12.38 13.25
C LEU A 30 3.02 -12.66 14.73
N ASP A 31 3.42 -11.75 15.61
CA ASP A 31 3.40 -11.89 17.07
C ASP A 31 2.82 -10.63 17.73
N ALA A 32 1.78 -10.05 17.13
CA ALA A 32 1.06 -8.87 17.63
C ALA A 32 1.97 -7.64 17.88
N GLY A 33 3.03 -7.51 17.08
CA GLY A 33 3.94 -6.36 17.09
C GLY A 33 5.16 -6.50 17.99
N GLN A 34 5.40 -7.67 18.59
CA GLN A 34 6.62 -7.91 19.39
C GLN A 34 7.88 -7.96 18.52
N SER A 35 7.78 -8.49 17.30
CA SER A 35 8.83 -8.48 16.29
C SER A 35 8.29 -8.17 14.90
N TRP A 36 9.16 -7.63 14.04
CA TRP A 36 8.81 -7.16 12.70
C TRP A 36 9.85 -7.61 11.69
N SER A 37 9.38 -8.05 10.52
CA SER A 37 10.21 -8.41 9.38
C SER A 37 9.85 -7.55 8.18
N GLN A 38 10.85 -7.06 7.45
CA GLN A 38 10.62 -6.34 6.19
C GLN A 38 10.22 -7.35 5.11
N VAL A 39 9.06 -7.15 4.50
CA VAL A 39 8.49 -8.04 3.49
C VAL A 39 8.44 -7.40 2.10
N HIS A 40 8.59 -6.07 2.03
CA HIS A 40 8.80 -5.35 0.78
C HIS A 40 9.72 -4.15 0.98
N ASN A 41 10.65 -3.93 0.05
CA ASN A 41 11.73 -2.94 0.18
C ASN A 41 11.52 -1.65 -0.65
N VAL A 42 10.36 -1.48 -1.29
CA VAL A 42 10.01 -0.20 -1.91
C VAL A 42 9.80 0.82 -0.80
N VAL A 43 10.58 1.90 -0.82
CA VAL A 43 10.56 2.94 0.21
C VAL A 43 9.34 3.84 0.09
N MET A 44 9.13 4.70 1.10
CA MET A 44 8.01 5.65 1.13
C MET A 44 6.64 4.95 1.10
N GLY A 45 6.48 3.88 1.88
CA GLY A 45 5.19 3.24 2.12
C GLY A 45 4.22 4.25 2.75
N THR A 46 3.15 4.55 2.03
CA THR A 46 2.19 5.61 2.37
C THR A 46 0.89 5.10 2.95
N ASP A 47 0.41 3.94 2.47
CA ASP A 47 -0.79 3.28 2.97
C ASP A 47 -0.76 1.79 2.59
N LEU A 48 -1.64 1.01 3.21
CA LEU A 48 -1.92 -0.37 2.82
C LEU A 48 -3.33 -0.77 3.23
N VAL A 49 -3.90 -1.73 2.51
CA VAL A 49 -5.19 -2.37 2.81
C VAL A 49 -5.03 -3.90 2.80
N ILE A 50 -5.74 -4.56 3.70
CA ILE A 50 -5.79 -6.03 3.81
C ILE A 50 -7.15 -6.46 3.28
N ASN A 51 -7.17 -7.47 2.40
CA ASN A 51 -8.43 -8.07 1.98
C ASN A 51 -9.11 -8.73 3.20
N PRO A 52 -10.36 -8.33 3.55
CA PRO A 52 -11.03 -8.81 4.76
C PRO A 52 -11.49 -10.27 4.67
N VAL A 53 -11.54 -10.85 3.47
CA VAL A 53 -11.98 -12.24 3.23
C VAL A 53 -10.77 -13.17 3.08
N ASP A 54 -9.77 -12.79 2.29
CA ASP A 54 -8.50 -13.52 2.16
C ASP A 54 -7.33 -12.64 2.59
N THR A 55 -6.91 -12.79 3.84
CA THR A 55 -5.89 -11.91 4.44
C THR A 55 -4.45 -12.18 3.97
N ASN A 56 -4.25 -13.14 3.04
CA ASN A 56 -3.00 -13.25 2.28
C ASN A 56 -2.90 -12.21 1.17
N VAL A 57 -4.03 -11.64 0.74
CA VAL A 57 -4.08 -10.55 -0.23
C VAL A 57 -3.94 -9.21 0.48
N VAL A 58 -2.84 -8.52 0.20
CA VAL A 58 -2.54 -7.19 0.75
C VAL A 58 -2.08 -6.28 -0.38
N VAL A 59 -2.59 -5.06 -0.38
CA VAL A 59 -2.21 -4.02 -1.35
C VAL A 59 -1.51 -2.90 -0.59
N THR A 60 -0.33 -2.52 -1.06
CA THR A 60 0.51 -1.47 -0.47
C THR A 60 0.73 -0.34 -1.48
N ALA A 61 0.79 0.88 -0.96
CA ALA A 61 0.94 2.10 -1.74
C ALA A 61 2.25 2.80 -1.36
N TYR A 62 3.01 3.23 -2.36
CA TYR A 62 4.30 3.92 -2.19
C TYR A 62 4.29 5.24 -2.94
N GLY A 63 4.65 6.30 -2.23
CA GLY A 63 4.69 7.65 -2.77
C GLY A 63 5.93 7.87 -3.62
N ASN A 64 5.80 8.73 -4.63
CA ASN A 64 6.94 9.21 -5.42
C ASN A 64 7.42 10.53 -4.81
N PHE A 65 8.37 10.45 -3.89
CA PHE A 65 9.00 11.63 -3.26
C PHE A 65 10.44 11.82 -3.75
N GLY A 66 10.64 11.62 -5.06
CA GLY A 66 11.98 11.45 -5.62
C GLY A 66 12.64 10.12 -5.22
N SER A 67 11.85 9.15 -4.77
CA SER A 67 12.30 7.78 -4.50
C SER A 67 12.53 7.01 -5.80
N SER A 68 13.41 6.00 -5.75
CA SER A 68 13.69 5.13 -6.89
C SER A 68 12.53 4.18 -7.24
N GLY A 69 11.59 3.98 -6.32
CA GLY A 69 10.38 3.17 -6.51
C GLY A 69 9.14 3.85 -5.94
N TYR A 70 8.00 3.61 -6.58
CA TYR A 70 6.69 4.19 -6.23
C TYR A 70 5.56 3.40 -6.91
N GLY A 71 4.32 3.68 -6.51
CA GLY A 71 3.13 3.09 -7.10
C GLY A 71 2.41 2.13 -6.14
N ILE A 72 1.60 1.25 -6.69
CA ILE A 72 0.77 0.31 -5.94
C ILE A 72 1.28 -1.10 -6.20
N TYR A 73 1.45 -1.88 -5.15
CA TYR A 73 1.91 -3.27 -5.21
C TYR A 73 0.93 -4.16 -4.48
N ARG A 74 0.81 -5.39 -4.94
CA ARG A 74 -0.07 -6.40 -4.39
C ARG A 74 0.69 -7.68 -4.13
N THR A 75 0.46 -8.29 -2.98
CA THR A 75 0.79 -9.68 -2.69
C THR A 75 -0.48 -10.51 -2.63
N ALA A 76 -0.39 -11.80 -2.99
CA ALA A 76 -1.46 -12.78 -2.82
C ALA A 76 -1.03 -13.98 -1.95
N ASP A 77 0.17 -13.92 -1.37
CA ASP A 77 0.79 -14.99 -0.62
C ASP A 77 1.29 -14.53 0.75
N GLY A 78 0.67 -13.48 1.29
CA GLY A 78 0.98 -12.95 2.62
C GLY A 78 2.33 -12.23 2.69
N GLY A 79 2.86 -11.73 1.58
CA GLY A 79 4.05 -10.89 1.50
C GLY A 79 5.32 -11.60 1.07
N ASN A 80 5.22 -12.83 0.55
CA ASN A 80 6.38 -13.57 0.04
C ASN A 80 6.76 -13.09 -1.37
N SER A 81 5.77 -12.73 -2.19
CA SER A 81 5.96 -12.14 -3.52
C SER A 81 5.02 -10.96 -3.77
N TRP A 82 5.43 -10.09 -4.70
CA TRP A 82 4.75 -8.82 -4.96
C TRP A 82 4.68 -8.54 -6.47
N VAL A 83 3.54 -8.03 -6.90
CA VAL A 83 3.28 -7.60 -8.28
C VAL A 83 2.91 -6.12 -8.27
N GLN A 84 3.58 -5.32 -9.11
CA GLN A 84 3.24 -3.91 -9.27
C GLN A 84 1.99 -3.76 -10.15
N ALA A 85 1.04 -2.96 -9.70
CA ALA A 85 -0.11 -2.58 -10.51
C ALA A 85 0.32 -1.56 -11.57
N SER A 86 -0.13 -1.74 -12.82
CA SER A 86 0.26 -0.87 -13.95
C SER A 86 -0.93 -0.32 -14.75
N PHE A 87 -2.13 -0.88 -14.58
CA PHE A 87 -3.31 -0.46 -15.33
C PHE A 87 -4.06 0.67 -14.61
N GLY A 88 -4.45 1.71 -15.36
CA GLY A 88 -5.29 2.80 -14.83
C GLY A 88 -4.60 3.74 -13.84
N LEU A 89 -3.28 3.60 -13.63
CA LEU A 89 -2.46 4.47 -12.78
C LEU A 89 -1.69 5.47 -13.65
N PRO A 90 -1.45 6.70 -13.16
CA PRO A 90 -0.59 7.65 -13.86
C PRO A 90 0.82 7.09 -13.98
N SER A 91 1.44 7.26 -15.15
CA SER A 91 2.82 6.81 -15.40
C SER A 91 3.85 7.56 -14.55
N GLN A 92 3.51 8.77 -14.08
CA GLN A 92 4.31 9.60 -13.18
C GLN A 92 3.41 10.44 -12.27
N PHE A 93 3.79 10.56 -11.01
CA PHE A 93 3.25 11.52 -10.04
C PHE A 93 4.37 11.87 -9.07
N ASN A 94 4.26 12.95 -8.30
CA ASN A 94 5.20 13.25 -7.21
C ASN A 94 4.39 13.54 -5.94
N GLY A 95 4.20 12.53 -5.09
CA GLY A 95 3.39 12.66 -3.89
C GLY A 95 2.92 11.33 -3.32
N LYS A 96 1.70 11.30 -2.81
CA LYS A 96 1.17 10.21 -1.97
C LYS A 96 0.10 9.42 -2.68
N ILE A 97 -0.06 8.16 -2.28
CA ILE A 97 -1.21 7.35 -2.64
C ILE A 97 -1.93 6.97 -1.33
N GLN A 98 -3.25 7.03 -1.31
CA GLN A 98 -4.06 6.42 -0.26
C GLN A 98 -4.96 5.36 -0.87
N LEU A 99 -5.25 4.32 -0.10
CA LEU A 99 -5.99 3.15 -0.57
C LEU A 99 -7.25 2.94 0.27
N HIS A 100 -8.31 2.49 -0.39
CA HIS A 100 -9.50 1.99 0.30
C HIS A 100 -10.02 0.75 -0.41
N ILE A 101 -10.30 -0.30 0.35
CA ILE A 101 -10.88 -1.55 -0.18
C ILE A 101 -12.39 -1.49 -0.05
N TYR A 102 -13.11 -1.94 -1.08
CA TYR A 102 -14.56 -2.07 -0.99
C TYR A 102 -14.91 -3.32 -0.20
N GLU A 103 -15.38 -3.17 1.04
CA GLU A 103 -15.56 -4.33 1.93
C GLU A 103 -16.60 -5.34 1.43
N ALA A 104 -17.64 -4.91 0.72
CA ALA A 104 -18.67 -5.81 0.20
C ALA A 104 -18.22 -6.59 -1.05
N ASP A 105 -17.21 -6.09 -1.78
CA ASP A 105 -16.52 -6.81 -2.86
C ASP A 105 -15.03 -6.44 -2.84
N PRO A 106 -14.22 -7.20 -2.07
CA PRO A 106 -12.82 -6.87 -1.82
C PRO A 106 -11.90 -7.14 -3.03
N THR A 107 -12.48 -7.50 -4.19
CA THR A 107 -11.75 -7.46 -5.47
C THR A 107 -11.58 -6.04 -6.01
N ILE A 108 -12.28 -5.07 -5.39
CA ILE A 108 -12.24 -3.66 -5.78
C ILE A 108 -11.46 -2.86 -4.74
N VAL A 109 -10.37 -2.24 -5.19
CA VAL A 109 -9.59 -1.27 -4.41
C VAL A 109 -9.63 0.06 -5.14
N TYR A 110 -9.90 1.11 -4.38
CA TYR A 110 -9.83 2.49 -4.82
C TYR A 110 -8.51 3.10 -4.38
N ALA A 111 -7.90 3.89 -5.26
CA ALA A 111 -6.71 4.67 -4.94
C ALA A 111 -6.96 6.15 -5.19
N SER A 112 -6.60 6.99 -4.22
CA SER A 112 -6.42 8.42 -4.46
C SER A 112 -4.92 8.71 -4.61
N ILE A 113 -4.54 9.37 -5.69
CA ILE A 113 -3.15 9.68 -6.01
C ILE A 113 -3.03 11.18 -6.04
N GLY A 114 -2.29 11.74 -5.08
CA GLY A 114 -2.08 13.18 -4.97
C GLY A 114 -0.68 13.56 -5.44
N ASN A 115 -0.60 14.51 -6.39
CA ASN A 115 0.64 15.14 -6.81
C ASN A 115 0.87 16.39 -5.94
N GLY A 116 1.88 16.33 -5.06
CA GLY A 116 2.13 17.32 -4.01
C GLY A 116 2.71 18.66 -4.47
N PHE A 117 3.00 18.82 -5.77
CA PHE A 117 3.69 20.02 -6.30
C PHE A 117 3.01 20.67 -7.53
N GLY A 118 1.80 20.25 -7.93
CA GLY A 118 1.11 20.80 -9.11
C GLY A 118 -0.09 21.68 -8.74
N PHE A 119 0.00 22.99 -8.93
CA PHE A 119 -1.11 23.94 -8.73
C PHE A 119 -2.12 24.02 -9.89
N ASN A 120 -2.09 23.06 -10.83
CA ASN A 120 -3.00 23.05 -11.98
C ASN A 120 -3.79 21.73 -12.05
N ASP A 121 -4.99 21.83 -12.60
CA ASP A 121 -6.25 21.13 -12.33
C ASP A 121 -6.31 19.63 -12.70
N GLY A 122 -5.15 18.99 -12.92
CA GLY A 122 -4.99 17.57 -13.24
C GLY A 122 -4.13 16.79 -12.24
N ALA A 123 -3.88 17.36 -11.06
CA ALA A 123 -2.87 16.89 -10.09
C ALA A 123 -3.33 15.73 -9.19
N SER A 124 -4.54 15.20 -9.36
CA SER A 124 -5.00 14.09 -8.55
C SER A 124 -5.86 13.12 -9.34
N TRP A 125 -5.68 11.83 -9.07
CA TRP A 125 -6.39 10.74 -9.75
C TRP A 125 -7.16 9.91 -8.74
N LEU A 126 -8.38 9.52 -9.11
CA LEU A 126 -9.11 8.44 -8.47
C LEU A 126 -9.07 7.23 -9.40
N CYS A 127 -8.46 6.16 -8.94
CA CYS A 127 -8.33 4.92 -9.68
C CYS A 127 -9.19 3.84 -9.02
N ARG A 128 -9.74 2.94 -9.83
CA ARG A 128 -10.48 1.75 -9.37
C ARG A 128 -9.80 0.53 -10.00
N SER A 129 -9.54 -0.50 -9.21
CA SER A 129 -9.04 -1.77 -9.75
C SER A 129 -10.10 -2.43 -10.64
N ASN A 130 -9.61 -3.24 -11.57
CA ASN A 130 -10.39 -4.05 -12.49
C ASN A 130 -10.06 -5.55 -12.36
N ASN A 131 -9.17 -5.88 -11.42
CA ASN A 131 -8.91 -7.21 -10.87
C ASN A 131 -8.36 -7.05 -9.44
N GLY A 132 -8.82 -7.92 -8.54
CA GLY A 132 -8.50 -7.89 -7.10
C GLY A 132 -7.10 -8.33 -6.77
#